data_AF-A0A7R9Y6Q3-F1
#
_entry.id   AF-A0A7R9Y6Q3-F1
#
_cell.length_a   1.000
_cell.length_b   1.000
_cell.length_c   1.000
_cell.angle_alpha   90.00
_cell.angle_beta   90.00
_cell.angle_gamma   90.00
#
_symmetry.space_group_name_H-M   'P 1'
#
loop_
_entity.id
_entity.type
_entity.pdbx_description
1 polymer ?
#
loop_
_entity_poly.entity_id
_entity_poly.type
_entity_poly.pdbx_seq_one_letter_code
_entity_poly.pdbx_strand_id
1 'polypeptide(L)'
;AFKAKFCSSTEALLHGDLHTGSIMAEAGKTMVIDPEFAFYGPMGFDIGALLANLLLAYFASDGLAGDREAQRAWLLDTIAGVWTGFKGRFVSLWTDAVKTKGRAGDLCRAAFVEHGARTLEAQQHTYMQRLLADSLGFAGCKMIRRIVGIAHVADMEEIADDGVRAKCERRAVGLARRMVTGDFGSVE
;
A
#
# COMPACT_ATOMS: atom_id res chain seq x y z
N ALA A 1 -9.99 6.35 12.96
CA ALA A 1 -8.84 7.10 12.42
C ALA A 1 -8.88 7.18 10.89
N PHE A 2 -8.73 6.06 10.16
CA PHE A 2 -8.59 6.06 8.69
C PHE A 2 -9.78 6.64 7.91
N LYS A 3 -11.03 6.43 8.36
CA LYS A 3 -12.19 7.07 7.72
C LYS A 3 -12.11 8.60 7.78
N ALA A 4 -11.80 9.17 8.94
CA ALA A 4 -11.67 10.61 9.09
C ALA A 4 -10.57 11.15 8.17
N LYS A 5 -9.41 10.49 8.14
CA LYS A 5 -8.29 10.84 7.26
C LYS A 5 -8.69 10.80 5.77
N PHE A 6 -9.40 9.76 5.34
CA PHE A 6 -9.92 9.66 3.97
C PHE A 6 -10.84 10.83 3.61
N CYS A 7 -11.69 11.27 4.54
CA CYS A 7 -12.64 12.37 4.31
C CYS A 7 -12.02 13.77 4.40
N SER A 8 -10.85 13.94 5.03
CA SER A 8 -10.32 15.28 5.36
C SER A 8 -8.93 15.58 4.81
N SER A 9 -8.13 14.57 4.45
CA SER A 9 -6.74 14.78 4.01
C SER A 9 -6.65 14.88 2.49
N THR A 10 -6.21 16.02 1.99
CA THR A 10 -6.02 16.31 0.57
C THR A 10 -4.53 16.30 0.21
N GLU A 11 -3.88 15.13 0.25
CA GLU A 11 -2.43 15.01 0.09
C GLU A 11 -2.00 14.89 -1.38
N ALA A 12 -2.78 14.20 -2.21
CA ALA A 12 -2.52 14.02 -3.64
C ALA A 12 -3.80 13.72 -4.42
N LEU A 13 -3.75 13.91 -5.74
CA LEU A 13 -4.74 13.31 -6.64
C LEU A 13 -4.50 11.79 -6.68
N LEU A 14 -5.45 11.03 -6.13
CA LEU A 14 -5.39 9.58 -6.05
C LEU A 14 -6.04 8.92 -7.27
N HIS A 15 -5.69 7.67 -7.51
CA HIS A 15 -6.45 6.74 -8.33
C HIS A 15 -7.81 6.40 -7.69
N GLY A 16 -7.83 6.16 -6.37
CA GLY A 16 -9.06 5.96 -5.61
C GLY A 16 -9.61 4.53 -5.59
N ASP A 17 -9.15 3.64 -6.48
CA ASP A 17 -9.31 2.19 -6.29
C ASP A 17 -8.18 1.32 -6.85
N LEU A 18 -6.92 1.65 -6.53
CA LEU A 18 -5.74 0.94 -7.08
C LEU A 18 -5.53 -0.49 -6.52
N HIS A 19 -6.43 -1.42 -6.84
CA HIS A 19 -6.27 -2.85 -6.55
C HIS A 19 -5.68 -3.62 -7.74
N THR A 20 -5.36 -4.90 -7.57
CA THR A 20 -4.76 -5.74 -8.64
C THR A 20 -5.66 -5.85 -9.87
N GLY A 21 -6.98 -5.84 -9.72
CA GLY A 21 -7.92 -5.76 -10.85
C GLY A 21 -7.89 -4.44 -11.65
N SER A 22 -7.27 -3.38 -11.14
CA SER A 22 -7.08 -2.10 -11.83
C SER A 22 -5.69 -1.98 -12.47
N ILE A 23 -4.99 -3.12 -12.59
CA ILE A 23 -3.66 -3.22 -13.19
C ILE A 23 -3.69 -4.31 -14.25
N MET A 24 -3.30 -3.95 -15.47
CA MET A 24 -3.02 -4.89 -16.54
C MET A 24 -1.51 -5.06 -16.66
N ALA A 25 -1.04 -6.31 -16.77
CA ALA A 25 0.37 -6.62 -16.84
C ALA A 25 0.67 -7.69 -17.88
N GLU A 26 1.81 -7.51 -18.56
CA GLU A 26 2.49 -8.51 -19.38
C GLU A 26 4.00 -8.43 -19.12
N ALA A 27 4.78 -9.33 -19.70
CA ALA A 27 6.24 -9.30 -19.55
C ALA A 27 6.81 -7.94 -20.00
N GLY A 28 7.42 -7.20 -19.08
CA GLY A 28 8.05 -5.90 -19.35
C GLY A 28 7.11 -4.70 -19.43
N LYS A 29 5.80 -4.87 -19.17
CA LYS A 29 4.83 -3.76 -19.25
C LYS A 29 3.75 -3.87 -18.16
N THR A 30 3.43 -2.73 -17.57
CA THR A 30 2.40 -2.61 -16.54
C THR A 30 1.61 -1.33 -16.78
N MET A 31 0.29 -1.45 -16.84
CA MET A 31 -0.64 -0.35 -17.12
C MET A 31 -1.66 -0.27 -15.99
N VAL A 32 -1.80 0.91 -15.40
CA VAL A 32 -2.87 1.20 -14.43
C VAL A 32 -4.08 1.74 -15.21
N ILE A 33 -5.26 1.23 -14.89
CA ILE A 33 -6.53 1.57 -15.55
C ILE A 33 -7.60 1.89 -14.51
N ASP A 34 -8.71 2.47 -14.97
CA ASP A 34 -9.93 2.66 -14.18
C ASP A 34 -9.81 3.61 -12.95
N PRO A 35 -9.32 4.86 -13.13
CA PRO A 35 -9.26 5.84 -12.05
C PRO A 35 -10.61 6.55 -11.83
N GLU A 36 -11.74 5.85 -11.94
CA GLU A 36 -13.08 6.46 -11.84
C GLU A 36 -13.39 7.00 -10.43
N PHE A 37 -12.69 6.50 -9.41
CA PHE A 37 -12.77 6.95 -8.02
C PHE A 37 -11.77 8.05 -7.68
N ALA A 38 -11.11 8.67 -8.67
CA ALA A 38 -10.07 9.65 -8.43
C ALA A 38 -10.58 10.91 -7.70
N PHE A 39 -9.86 11.30 -6.65
CA PHE A 39 -10.11 12.52 -5.88
C PHE A 39 -8.83 12.96 -5.14
N TYR A 40 -8.85 14.16 -4.55
CA TYR A 40 -7.76 14.61 -3.67
C TYR A 40 -7.89 13.96 -2.29
N GLY A 41 -7.00 13.02 -2.00
CA GLY A 41 -7.07 12.18 -0.80
C GLY A 41 -5.70 11.89 -0.17
N PRO A 42 -5.65 11.02 0.86
CA PRO A 42 -4.40 10.62 1.49
C PRO A 42 -3.61 9.63 0.62
N MET A 43 -2.32 9.90 0.37
CA MET A 43 -1.48 9.12 -0.55
C MET A 43 -1.41 7.62 -0.16
N GLY A 44 -1.42 7.34 1.15
CA GLY A 44 -1.37 5.96 1.66
C GLY A 44 -2.55 5.10 1.23
N PHE A 45 -3.66 5.69 0.76
CA PHE A 45 -4.83 4.94 0.34
C PHE A 45 -4.59 4.09 -0.91
N ASP A 46 -3.94 4.64 -1.94
CA ASP A 46 -3.63 3.91 -3.18
C ASP A 46 -2.52 2.87 -2.95
N ILE A 47 -1.47 3.26 -2.23
CA ILE A 47 -0.36 2.35 -1.87
C ILE A 47 -0.92 1.19 -1.06
N GLY A 48 -1.72 1.49 -0.03
CA GLY A 48 -2.39 0.49 0.79
C GLY A 48 -3.32 -0.40 0.00
N ALA A 49 -4.03 0.13 -1.01
CA ALA A 49 -4.89 -0.67 -1.87
C ALA A 49 -4.11 -1.74 -2.64
N LEU A 50 -2.99 -1.37 -3.24
CA LEU A 50 -2.16 -2.31 -3.98
C LEU A 50 -1.56 -3.36 -3.05
N LEU A 51 -0.94 -2.92 -1.94
CA LEU A 51 -0.34 -3.83 -0.96
C LEU A 51 -1.37 -4.80 -0.36
N ALA A 52 -2.58 -4.33 -0.05
CA ALA A 52 -3.66 -5.19 0.46
C ALA A 52 -3.99 -6.33 -0.50
N ASN A 53 -4.11 -6.05 -1.80
CA ASN A 53 -4.51 -7.08 -2.76
C ASN A 53 -3.38 -8.07 -3.04
N LEU A 54 -2.11 -7.64 -3.03
CA LEU A 54 -0.96 -8.56 -3.08
C LEU A 54 -0.91 -9.46 -1.83
N LEU A 55 -1.22 -8.91 -0.64
CA LEU A 55 -1.30 -9.69 0.59
C LEU A 55 -2.48 -10.67 0.59
N LEU A 56 -3.64 -10.28 0.04
CA LEU A 56 -4.78 -11.19 -0.12
C LEU A 56 -4.42 -12.36 -1.05
N ALA A 57 -3.76 -12.09 -2.18
CA ALA A 57 -3.22 -13.13 -3.05
C ALA A 57 -2.25 -14.06 -2.31
N TYR A 58 -1.38 -13.51 -1.45
CA TYR A 58 -0.47 -14.30 -0.62
C TYR A 58 -1.23 -15.22 0.35
N PHE A 59 -2.23 -14.72 1.08
CA PHE A 59 -3.01 -15.56 1.99
C PHE A 59 -3.86 -16.60 1.27
N ALA A 60 -4.42 -16.24 0.11
CA ALA A 60 -5.22 -17.14 -0.71
C ALA A 60 -4.41 -18.32 -1.27
N SER A 61 -3.13 -18.11 -1.58
CA SER A 61 -2.26 -19.12 -2.18
C SER A 61 -2.15 -20.42 -1.36
N ASP A 62 -2.38 -20.38 -0.05
CA ASP A 62 -2.38 -21.57 0.82
C ASP A 62 -3.65 -22.44 0.68
N GLY A 63 -4.72 -21.88 0.11
CA GLY A 63 -5.98 -22.58 -0.14
C GLY A 63 -6.22 -22.96 -1.60
N LEU A 64 -5.42 -22.43 -2.52
CA LEU A 64 -5.49 -22.73 -3.95
C LEU A 64 -4.72 -24.01 -4.28
N ALA A 65 -5.18 -24.73 -5.31
CA ALA A 65 -4.53 -25.96 -5.77
C ALA A 65 -3.11 -25.71 -6.31
N GLY A 66 -2.27 -26.74 -6.18
CA GLY A 66 -0.87 -26.77 -6.65
C GLY A 66 0.13 -26.32 -5.60
N ASP A 67 1.41 -26.63 -5.83
CA ASP A 67 2.50 -26.05 -5.04
C ASP A 67 2.71 -24.59 -5.45
N ARG A 68 2.57 -23.69 -4.48
CA ARG A 68 2.62 -22.23 -4.65
C ARG A 68 3.71 -21.59 -3.81
N GLU A 69 4.68 -22.35 -3.30
CA GLU A 69 5.77 -21.80 -2.48
C GLU A 69 6.56 -20.70 -3.22
N ALA A 70 6.96 -20.96 -4.46
CA ALA A 70 7.64 -19.96 -5.28
C ALA A 70 6.78 -18.71 -5.53
N GLN A 71 5.47 -18.88 -5.71
CA GLN A 71 4.54 -17.75 -5.88
C GLN A 71 4.44 -16.92 -4.60
N ARG A 72 4.37 -17.57 -3.42
CA ARG A 72 4.34 -16.87 -2.13
C ARG A 72 5.60 -16.07 -1.88
N ALA A 73 6.76 -16.65 -2.14
CA ALA A 73 8.04 -15.95 -2.04
C ALA A 73 8.06 -14.72 -2.97
N TRP A 74 7.67 -14.92 -4.23
CA TRP A 74 7.58 -13.83 -5.21
C TRP A 74 6.59 -12.72 -4.79
N LEU A 75 5.44 -13.07 -4.21
CA LEU A 75 4.47 -12.08 -3.71
C LEU A 75 5.08 -11.23 -2.59
N LEU A 76 5.77 -11.84 -1.63
CA LEU A 76 6.43 -11.11 -0.53
C LEU A 76 7.54 -10.19 -1.06
N ASP A 77 8.36 -10.69 -1.97
CA ASP A 77 9.40 -9.91 -2.63
C ASP A 77 8.80 -8.73 -3.43
N THR A 78 7.67 -8.97 -4.10
CA THR A 78 6.95 -7.93 -4.86
C THR A 78 6.38 -6.86 -3.93
N ILE A 79 5.77 -7.24 -2.81
CA ILE A 79 5.26 -6.30 -1.79
C ILE A 79 6.40 -5.42 -1.25
N ALA A 80 7.54 -6.03 -0.90
CA ALA A 80 8.73 -5.31 -0.47
C ALA A 80 9.28 -4.40 -1.58
N GLY A 81 9.31 -4.89 -2.82
CA GLY A 81 9.77 -4.16 -4.00
C GLY A 81 8.91 -2.94 -4.32
N VAL A 82 7.57 -3.05 -4.24
CA VAL A 82 6.63 -1.94 -4.42
C VAL A 82 6.94 -0.83 -3.44
N TRP A 83 7.06 -1.14 -2.14
CA TRP A 83 7.33 -0.13 -1.13
C TRP A 83 8.72 0.51 -1.27
N THR A 84 9.75 -0.32 -1.41
CA THR A 84 11.15 0.17 -1.50
C THR A 84 11.40 0.98 -2.77
N GLY A 85 10.86 0.52 -3.91
CA GLY A 85 10.88 1.24 -5.18
C GLY A 85 10.12 2.56 -5.12
N PHE A 86 8.91 2.56 -4.56
CA PHE A 86 8.14 3.78 -4.34
C PHE A 86 8.89 4.77 -3.46
N LYS A 87 9.37 4.36 -2.28
CA LYS A 87 10.14 5.19 -1.35
C LYS A 87 11.35 5.81 -2.03
N GLY A 88 12.14 4.99 -2.74
CA GLY A 88 13.34 5.45 -3.43
C GLY A 88 13.03 6.51 -4.49
N ARG A 89 12.05 6.25 -5.36
CA ARG A 89 11.65 7.19 -6.41
C ARG A 89 11.02 8.47 -5.85
N PHE A 90 10.16 8.36 -4.85
CA PHE A 90 9.51 9.50 -4.21
C PHE A 90 10.54 10.45 -3.57
N VAL A 91 11.49 9.90 -2.81
CA VAL A 91 12.58 10.68 -2.18
C VAL A 91 13.52 11.28 -3.22
N SER A 92 13.83 10.57 -4.32
CA SER A 92 14.61 11.12 -5.43
C SER A 92 13.91 12.33 -6.04
N LEU A 93 12.63 12.21 -6.41
CA LEU A 93 11.84 13.29 -7.00
C LEU A 93 11.74 14.49 -6.06
N TRP A 94 11.57 14.25 -4.75
CA TRP A 94 11.58 15.30 -3.75
C TRP A 94 12.93 16.02 -3.74
N THR A 95 14.03 15.29 -3.61
CA THR A 95 15.39 15.84 -3.60
C THR A 95 15.68 16.66 -4.85
N ASP A 96 15.31 16.15 -6.02
CA ASP A 96 15.52 16.82 -7.30
C ASP A 96 14.69 18.10 -7.41
N ALA A 97 13.45 18.09 -6.93
CA ALA A 97 12.60 19.28 -6.89
C ALA A 97 13.22 20.37 -5.99
N VAL A 98 13.73 20.02 -4.81
CA VAL A 98 14.42 20.97 -3.94
C VAL A 98 15.66 21.55 -4.62
N LYS A 99 16.51 20.70 -5.21
CA LYS A 99 17.75 21.14 -5.89
C LYS A 99 17.48 22.06 -7.08
N THR A 100 16.47 21.74 -7.89
CA THR A 100 16.24 22.42 -9.18
C THR A 100 15.28 23.60 -9.07
N LYS A 101 14.33 23.56 -8.13
CA LYS A 101 13.26 24.57 -8.00
C LYS A 101 13.33 25.35 -6.68
N GLY A 102 14.23 24.99 -5.77
CA GLY A 102 14.31 25.57 -4.43
C GLY A 102 13.12 25.21 -3.52
N ARG A 103 12.23 24.31 -3.95
CA ARG A 103 11.03 23.86 -3.23
C ARG A 103 10.54 22.51 -3.75
N ALA A 104 9.78 21.78 -2.94
CA ALA A 104 9.14 20.51 -3.32
C ALA A 104 7.63 20.54 -3.01
N GLY A 105 6.94 21.52 -3.60
CA GLY A 105 5.53 21.79 -3.28
C GLY A 105 5.35 22.12 -1.80
N ASP A 106 4.23 21.69 -1.22
CA ASP A 106 3.91 21.89 0.20
C ASP A 106 4.74 21.01 1.14
N LEU A 107 5.45 20.01 0.60
CA LEU A 107 6.28 19.07 1.38
C LEU A 107 7.58 19.69 1.87
N CYS A 108 8.04 20.79 1.24
CA CYS A 108 9.29 21.44 1.61
C CYS A 108 9.12 22.97 1.58
N ARG A 109 9.04 23.58 2.76
CA ARG A 109 9.14 25.05 2.91
C ARG A 109 10.56 25.52 2.62
N ALA A 110 10.69 26.70 2.02
CA ALA A 110 11.98 27.30 1.63
C ALA A 110 13.04 27.31 2.75
N ALA A 111 12.62 27.46 4.01
CA ALA A 111 13.50 27.45 5.19
C ALA A 111 14.33 26.16 5.35
N PHE A 112 13.92 25.03 4.76
CA PHE A 112 14.70 23.79 4.86
C PHE A 112 15.87 23.72 3.89
N VAL A 113 15.84 24.52 2.81
CA VAL A 113 16.99 24.72 1.92
C VAL A 113 18.12 25.45 2.67
N GLU A 114 17.74 26.35 3.58
CA GLU A 114 18.68 27.19 4.36
C GLU A 114 19.45 26.40 5.43
N HIS A 115 18.91 25.26 5.89
CA HIS A 115 19.51 24.42 6.94
C HIS A 115 20.26 23.17 6.43
N GLY A 116 20.42 23.02 5.11
CA GLY A 116 21.30 22.03 4.48
C GLY A 116 20.75 20.59 4.37
N ALA A 117 21.52 19.72 3.70
CA ALA A 117 21.09 18.39 3.23
C ALA A 117 20.64 17.43 4.34
N ARG A 118 21.31 17.42 5.50
CA ARG A 118 20.95 16.53 6.62
C ARG A 118 19.55 16.78 7.17
N THR A 119 19.10 18.04 7.14
CA THR A 119 17.75 18.42 7.60
C THR A 119 16.70 17.88 6.65
N LEU A 120 16.95 17.95 5.33
CA LEU A 120 16.05 17.40 4.31
C LEU A 120 15.91 15.88 4.43
N GLU A 121 17.02 15.16 4.61
CA GLU A 121 17.03 13.70 4.75
C GLU A 121 16.22 13.24 5.97
N ALA A 122 16.40 13.89 7.13
CA ALA A 122 15.64 13.57 8.34
C ALA A 122 14.13 13.78 8.14
N GLN A 123 13.73 14.84 7.45
CA GLN A 123 12.33 15.10 7.13
C GLN A 123 11.74 14.08 6.17
N GLN A 124 12.46 13.77 5.09
CA GLN A 124 12.06 12.73 4.16
C GLN A 124 11.89 11.40 4.89
N HIS A 125 12.81 11.06 5.78
CA HIS A 125 12.72 9.86 6.59
C HIS A 125 11.45 9.83 7.46
N THR A 126 11.20 10.87 8.25
CA THR A 126 10.00 10.98 9.09
C THR A 126 8.71 10.96 8.26
N TYR A 127 8.68 11.66 7.12
CA TYR A 127 7.53 11.68 6.23
C TYR A 127 7.24 10.28 5.67
N MET A 128 8.27 9.58 5.20
CA MET A 128 8.12 8.24 4.63
C MET A 128 7.71 7.21 5.69
N GLN A 129 8.15 7.34 6.94
CA GLN A 129 7.67 6.50 8.04
C GLN A 129 6.18 6.69 8.30
N ARG A 130 5.71 7.95 8.35
CA ARG A 130 4.27 8.25 8.49
C ARG A 130 3.47 7.69 7.32
N LEU A 131 3.95 7.91 6.09
CA LEU A 131 3.27 7.43 4.88
C LEU A 131 3.21 5.89 4.83
N LEU A 132 4.24 5.19 5.33
CA LEU A 132 4.20 3.74 5.48
C LEU A 132 3.10 3.31 6.45
N ALA A 133 3.05 3.92 7.62
CA ALA A 133 2.03 3.61 8.63
C ALA A 133 0.61 3.85 8.09
N ASP A 134 0.40 4.95 7.35
CA ASP A 134 -0.86 5.23 6.68
C ASP A 134 -1.21 4.17 5.63
N SER A 135 -0.23 3.79 4.80
CA SER A 135 -0.40 2.79 3.75
C SER A 135 -0.77 1.42 4.32
N LEU A 136 -0.11 0.99 5.39
CA LEU A 136 -0.41 -0.25 6.08
C LEU A 136 -1.81 -0.20 6.72
N GLY A 137 -2.17 0.89 7.36
CA GLY A 137 -3.50 1.03 7.95
C GLY A 137 -4.64 1.00 6.93
N PHE A 138 -4.48 1.70 5.80
CA PHE A 138 -5.43 1.59 4.68
C PHE A 138 -5.42 0.19 4.04
N ALA A 139 -4.25 -0.47 3.96
CA ALA A 139 -4.17 -1.85 3.49
C ALA A 139 -5.01 -2.78 4.38
N GLY A 140 -4.87 -2.68 5.70
CA GLY A 140 -5.69 -3.44 6.64
C GLY A 140 -7.19 -3.16 6.50
N CYS A 141 -7.60 -1.91 6.33
CA CYS A 141 -9.00 -1.58 6.03
C CYS A 141 -9.50 -2.23 4.73
N LYS A 142 -8.69 -2.20 3.65
CA LYS A 142 -9.03 -2.83 2.36
C LYS A 142 -9.09 -4.35 2.47
N MET A 143 -8.17 -4.99 3.20
CA MET A 143 -8.21 -6.43 3.44
C MET A 143 -9.48 -6.84 4.18
N ILE A 144 -9.83 -6.15 5.27
CA ILE A 144 -11.05 -6.44 6.05
C ILE A 144 -12.29 -6.31 5.17
N ARG A 145 -12.44 -5.19 4.43
CA ARG A 145 -13.64 -4.96 3.60
C ARG A 145 -13.79 -5.93 2.43
N ARG A 146 -12.71 -6.58 1.99
CA ARG A 146 -12.74 -7.62 0.95
C ARG A 146 -13.12 -9.01 1.48
N ILE A 147 -13.06 -9.22 2.80
CA ILE A 147 -13.36 -10.52 3.41
C ILE A 147 -14.75 -10.53 4.05
N VAL A 148 -15.12 -9.47 4.78
CA VAL A 148 -16.41 -9.40 5.50
C VAL A 148 -17.39 -8.38 4.91
N GLY A 149 -16.98 -7.66 3.86
CA GLY A 149 -17.79 -6.66 3.19
C GLY A 149 -18.53 -7.21 1.97
N ILE A 150 -19.23 -6.34 1.25
CA ILE A 150 -20.09 -6.76 0.12
C ILE A 150 -19.32 -7.20 -1.14
N ALA A 151 -18.12 -6.65 -1.36
CA ALA A 151 -17.36 -6.84 -2.60
C ALA A 151 -16.08 -7.63 -2.30
N HIS A 152 -16.16 -8.94 -2.53
CA HIS A 152 -15.08 -9.90 -2.27
C HIS A 152 -13.95 -9.81 -3.32
N VAL A 153 -12.93 -10.67 -3.23
CA VAL A 153 -11.85 -10.82 -4.22
C VAL A 153 -11.80 -12.25 -4.76
N ALA A 154 -11.55 -12.37 -6.07
CA ALA A 154 -11.47 -13.67 -6.74
C ALA A 154 -10.43 -14.60 -6.08
N ASP A 155 -9.30 -14.06 -5.61
CA ASP A 155 -8.25 -14.84 -4.93
C ASP A 155 -8.82 -15.73 -3.80
N MET A 156 -9.75 -15.20 -3.00
CA MET A 156 -10.39 -15.95 -1.92
C MET A 156 -11.56 -16.79 -2.43
N GLU A 157 -12.41 -16.23 -3.29
CA GLU A 157 -13.62 -16.90 -3.80
C GLU A 157 -13.32 -18.14 -4.66
N GLU A 158 -12.15 -18.22 -5.28
CA GLU A 158 -11.70 -19.39 -6.05
C GLU A 158 -11.33 -20.59 -5.16
N ILE A 159 -11.18 -20.40 -3.84
CA ILE A 159 -10.95 -21.49 -2.89
C ILE A 159 -12.27 -22.23 -2.67
N ALA A 160 -12.39 -23.42 -3.28
CA ALA A 160 -13.63 -24.20 -3.30
C ALA A 160 -14.08 -24.74 -1.93
N ASP A 161 -13.13 -25.13 -1.08
CA ASP A 161 -13.45 -25.64 0.27
C ASP A 161 -13.63 -24.46 1.25
N ASP A 162 -14.84 -24.28 1.75
CA ASP A 162 -15.20 -23.21 2.67
C ASP A 162 -14.36 -23.22 3.96
N GLY A 163 -13.99 -24.40 4.46
CA GLY A 163 -13.17 -24.55 5.66
C GLY A 163 -11.74 -24.09 5.45
N VAL A 164 -11.18 -24.35 4.27
CA VAL A 164 -9.86 -23.88 3.82
C VAL A 164 -9.91 -22.38 3.54
N ARG A 165 -10.94 -21.89 2.84
CA ARG A 165 -11.15 -20.45 2.56
C ARG A 165 -11.20 -19.66 3.87
N ALA A 166 -12.02 -20.09 4.83
CA ALA A 166 -12.14 -19.45 6.13
C ALA A 166 -10.83 -19.45 6.94
N LYS A 167 -9.95 -20.45 6.78
CA LYS A 167 -8.61 -20.44 7.41
C LYS A 167 -7.72 -19.37 6.80
N CYS A 168 -7.74 -19.19 5.48
CA CYS A 168 -6.97 -18.17 4.77
C CYS A 168 -7.48 -16.76 5.13
N GLU A 169 -8.79 -16.56 5.10
CA GLU A 169 -9.46 -15.32 5.50
C GLU A 169 -9.16 -14.92 6.94
N ARG A 170 -9.23 -15.88 7.90
CA ARG A 170 -8.91 -15.59 9.30
C ARG A 170 -7.48 -15.10 9.49
N ARG A 171 -6.52 -15.68 8.78
CA ARG A 171 -5.11 -15.24 8.82
C ARG A 171 -4.95 -13.83 8.21
N ALA A 172 -5.59 -13.58 7.08
CA ALA A 172 -5.59 -12.28 6.42
C ALA A 172 -6.21 -11.18 7.32
N VAL A 173 -7.39 -11.43 7.91
CA VAL A 173 -8.02 -10.51 8.88
C VAL A 173 -7.15 -10.31 10.11
N GLY A 174 -6.47 -11.37 10.59
CA GLY A 174 -5.54 -11.29 11.72
C GLY A 174 -4.40 -10.30 11.47
N LEU A 175 -3.76 -10.35 10.30
CA LEU A 175 -2.74 -9.37 9.91
C LEU A 175 -3.36 -7.97 9.69
N ALA A 176 -4.49 -7.90 9.00
CA ALA A 176 -5.16 -6.65 8.68
C ALA A 176 -5.54 -5.86 9.95
N ARG A 177 -6.01 -6.55 11.00
CA ARG A 177 -6.30 -5.94 12.30
C ARG A 177 -5.05 -5.29 12.90
N ARG A 178 -3.92 -6.00 12.91
CA ARG A 178 -2.63 -5.47 13.40
C ARG A 178 -2.18 -4.23 12.63
N MET A 179 -2.34 -4.25 11.31
CA MET A 179 -2.02 -3.09 10.46
C MET A 179 -2.88 -1.87 10.78
N VAL A 180 -4.19 -2.05 11.01
CA VAL A 180 -5.11 -0.95 11.36
C VAL A 180 -4.81 -0.39 12.75
N THR A 181 -4.45 -1.22 13.71
CA THR A 181 -4.17 -0.78 15.09
C THR A 181 -2.72 -0.32 15.29
N GLY A 182 -1.83 -0.57 14.32
CA GLY A 182 -0.39 -0.35 14.48
C GLY A 182 0.26 -1.31 15.48
N ASP A 183 -0.44 -2.38 15.86
CA ASP A 183 0.03 -3.37 16.83
C ASP A 183 0.71 -4.52 16.07
N PHE A 184 1.96 -4.29 15.69
CA PHE A 184 2.77 -5.31 15.01
C PHE A 184 3.42 -6.31 15.98
N GLY A 185 3.19 -6.16 17.30
CA GLY A 185 3.93 -6.87 18.35
C GLY A 185 5.40 -6.46 18.42
N SER A 186 6.09 -6.87 19.49
CA SER A 186 7.55 -6.99 19.45
C SER A 186 7.86 -8.17 18.53
N VAL A 187 8.52 -7.91 17.41
CA VAL A 187 9.19 -8.96 16.64
C VAL A 187 10.52 -9.23 17.34
N GLU A 188 10.43 -9.80 18.54
CA GLU A 188 11.52 -10.49 19.23
C GLU A 188 11.30 -11.99 19.10
#